data_AF-A0A5C9AWV2-F1
#
_entry.id   AF-A0A5C9AWV2-F1
#
_cell.length_a   1.000
_cell.length_b   1.000
_cell.length_c   1.000
_cell.angle_alpha   90.00
_cell.angle_beta   90.00
_cell.angle_gamma   90.00
#
_symmetry.space_group_name_H-M   'P 1'
#
loop_
_entity.id
_entity.type
_entity.pdbx_description
1 polymer ?
#
loop_
_entity_poly.entity_id
_entity_poly.type
_entity_poly.pdbx_seq_one_letter_code
_entity_poly.pdbx_strand_id
1 'polypeptide(L)'
;MAKNIFQEDTEKPTSKAGVTTGLIVAGGFLLLVFSWMTYTMFRIDVGPDEFAVLTRKTGLDVKNGDEVAPDKNHKGPQRDVLTTGRYFYNPYEWSWSVKKQTDIKPGKIGVLISLTGDDLPYGEFLAKMSAEGKPITKGIVPDILNPGRYPINPYLLKIEDEHEPVTIPAGFKGVVTNLAGPFPKK
;
A
#
# COMPACT_ATOMS: atom_id res chain seq x y z
N MET A 1 -36.55 84.58 3.91
CA MET A 1 -35.11 84.41 4.15
C MET A 1 -34.97 83.23 5.11
N ALA A 2 -34.99 82.00 4.59
CA ALA A 2 -33.79 81.16 4.33
C ALA A 2 -33.10 80.78 5.66
N LYS A 3 -33.57 79.76 6.38
CA LYS A 3 -33.29 78.31 6.18
C LYS A 3 -31.78 78.04 6.23
N ASN A 4 -31.25 77.77 7.42
CA ASN A 4 -29.95 77.13 7.70
C ASN A 4 -29.99 76.55 9.13
N ILE A 5 -30.73 75.47 9.33
CA ILE A 5 -30.75 74.67 10.58
C ILE A 5 -30.49 73.18 10.27
N PHE A 6 -29.97 72.87 9.08
CA PHE A 6 -29.74 71.49 8.66
C PHE A 6 -28.51 71.46 7.78
N GLN A 7 -27.35 71.36 8.42
CA GLN A 7 -26.15 70.83 7.79
C GLN A 7 -25.31 70.18 8.89
N GLU A 8 -25.92 69.20 9.56
CA GLU A 8 -25.17 68.16 10.25
C GLU A 8 -25.00 67.06 9.21
N ASP A 9 -23.97 67.22 8.37
CA ASP A 9 -23.52 66.16 7.48
C ASP A 9 -23.03 65.02 8.37
N THR A 10 -23.94 64.11 8.73
CA THR A 10 -23.60 62.82 9.32
C THR A 10 -22.83 62.05 8.26
N GLU A 11 -21.51 62.27 8.22
CA GLU A 11 -20.57 61.48 7.47
C GLU A 11 -20.62 60.07 8.06
N LYS A 12 -21.52 59.26 7.51
CA LYS A 12 -21.75 57.86 7.87
C LYS A 12 -20.38 57.19 7.87
N PRO A 13 -19.82 56.76 9.03
CA PRO A 13 -18.49 56.18 9.05
C PRO A 13 -18.54 54.95 8.16
N THR A 14 -17.86 55.05 7.03
CA THR A 14 -17.91 54.05 5.97
C THR A 14 -17.64 52.68 6.59
N SER A 15 -18.63 51.78 6.53
CA SER A 15 -18.60 50.44 7.14
C SER A 15 -17.63 49.50 6.43
N LYS A 16 -16.54 50.03 5.86
CA LYS A 16 -15.49 49.27 5.21
C LYS A 16 -14.65 48.52 6.24
N ALA A 17 -14.46 49.08 7.44
CA ALA A 17 -13.68 48.45 8.51
C ALA A 17 -14.31 47.14 9.05
N GLY A 18 -15.63 47.10 9.25
CA GLY A 18 -16.32 45.87 9.67
C GLY A 18 -16.35 44.78 8.60
N VAL A 19 -16.47 45.19 7.33
CA VAL A 19 -16.47 44.27 6.18
C VAL A 19 -15.06 43.71 5.91
N THR A 20 -14.00 44.51 6.03
CA THR A 20 -12.62 44.02 5.87
C THR A 20 -12.20 43.09 7.00
N THR A 21 -12.54 43.39 8.26
CA THR A 21 -12.29 42.47 9.38
C THR A 21 -13.06 41.16 9.23
N GLY A 22 -14.33 41.22 8.80
CA GLY A 22 -15.13 40.03 8.51
C GLY A 22 -14.54 39.15 7.41
N LEU A 23 -14.03 39.75 6.33
CA LEU A 23 -13.36 39.05 5.24
C LEU A 23 -12.02 38.41 5.66
N ILE A 24 -11.25 39.07 6.54
CA ILE A 24 -10.00 38.51 7.06
C ILE A 24 -10.27 37.31 7.97
N VAL A 25 -11.28 37.39 8.84
CA VAL A 25 -11.66 36.28 9.73
C VAL A 25 -12.24 35.11 8.93
N ALA A 26 -13.12 35.39 7.96
CA ALA A 26 -13.67 34.36 7.07
C ALA A 26 -12.58 33.72 6.19
N GLY A 27 -11.65 34.52 5.66
CA GLY A 27 -10.49 34.04 4.90
C GLY A 27 -9.55 33.20 5.75
N GLY A 28 -9.26 33.62 6.98
CA GLY A 28 -8.45 32.86 7.94
C GLY A 28 -9.10 31.53 8.31
N PHE A 29 -10.42 31.51 8.54
CA PHE A 29 -11.17 30.29 8.80
C PHE A 29 -11.13 29.33 7.59
N LEU A 30 -11.31 29.83 6.37
CA LEU A 30 -11.18 29.04 5.14
C LEU A 30 -9.78 28.41 4.99
N LEU A 31 -8.72 29.16 5.32
CA LEU A 31 -7.36 28.61 5.28
C LEU A 31 -7.12 27.53 6.33
N LEU A 32 -7.68 27.67 7.54
CA LEU A 32 -7.62 26.64 8.57
C LEU A 32 -8.35 25.36 8.14
N VAL A 33 -9.55 25.51 7.58
CA VAL A 33 -10.32 24.37 7.05
C VAL A 33 -9.60 23.72 5.88
N PHE A 34 -9.01 24.50 4.97
CA PHE A 34 -8.24 23.98 3.84
C PHE A 34 -6.96 23.25 4.31
N SER A 35 -6.24 23.81 5.29
CA SER A 35 -5.08 23.18 5.91
C SER A 35 -5.46 21.86 6.59
N TRP A 36 -6.56 21.83 7.34
CA TRP A 36 -7.09 20.60 7.94
C TRP A 36 -7.52 19.57 6.88
N MET A 37 -8.20 20.01 5.82
CA MET A 37 -8.65 19.14 4.74
C MET A 37 -7.48 18.53 3.98
N THR A 38 -6.47 19.32 3.63
CA THR A 38 -5.24 18.83 2.98
C THR A 38 -4.47 17.89 3.91
N TYR A 39 -4.36 18.21 5.20
CA TYR A 39 -3.72 17.31 6.17
C TYR A 39 -4.43 15.94 6.24
N THR A 40 -5.76 15.94 6.33
CA THR A 40 -6.55 14.69 6.41
C THR A 40 -6.53 13.90 5.12
N MET A 41 -6.50 14.56 3.96
CA MET A 41 -6.53 13.89 2.66
C MET A 41 -5.21 13.17 2.34
N PHE A 42 -4.07 13.71 2.77
CA PHE A 42 -2.74 13.17 2.47
C PHE A 42 -2.31 12.10 3.49
N ARG A 43 -3.03 11.96 4.60
CA ARG A 43 -2.69 11.06 5.69
C ARG A 43 -3.21 9.65 5.41
N ILE A 44 -2.31 8.69 5.47
CA ILE A 44 -2.60 7.26 5.53
C ILE A 44 -2.32 6.80 6.96
N ASP A 45 -3.33 6.26 7.61
CA ASP A 45 -3.19 5.63 8.93
C ASP A 45 -3.31 4.11 8.75
N VAL A 46 -2.24 3.39 9.08
CA VAL A 46 -2.18 1.94 8.97
C VAL A 46 -2.17 1.36 10.37
N GLY A 47 -3.24 0.64 10.72
CA GLY A 47 -3.40 0.02 12.03
C GLY A 47 -2.33 -1.05 12.34
N PRO A 48 -2.29 -1.55 13.59
CA PRO A 48 -1.30 -2.54 14.03
C PRO A 48 -1.42 -3.90 13.31
N ASP A 49 -2.61 -4.24 12.83
CA ASP A 49 -2.92 -5.52 12.15
C ASP A 49 -3.15 -5.36 10.65
N GLU A 50 -2.79 -4.20 10.13
CA GLU A 50 -3.05 -3.81 8.75
C GLU A 50 -1.74 -3.47 8.04
N PHE A 51 -1.79 -3.52 6.73
CA PHE A 51 -0.76 -3.00 5.86
C PHE A 51 -1.43 -2.30 4.69
N ALA A 52 -0.76 -1.30 4.11
CA ALA A 52 -1.28 -0.61 2.94
C ALA A 52 -0.50 -1.02 1.69
N VAL A 53 -1.24 -1.46 0.67
CA VAL A 53 -0.69 -1.67 -0.66
C VAL A 53 -0.82 -0.37 -1.44
N LEU A 54 0.32 0.15 -1.91
CA LEU A 54 0.36 1.34 -2.75
C LEU A 54 0.13 0.97 -4.21
N THR A 55 -0.68 1.77 -4.89
CA THR A 55 -0.92 1.70 -6.33
C THR A 55 -0.68 3.09 -6.91
N ARG A 56 0.23 3.21 -7.86
CA ARG A 56 0.54 4.49 -8.48
C ARG A 56 -0.43 4.78 -9.62
N LYS A 57 -1.04 5.95 -9.62
CA LYS A 57 -2.00 6.40 -10.66
C LYS A 57 -1.31 7.11 -11.82
N THR A 58 -0.24 7.84 -11.52
CA THR A 58 0.50 8.68 -12.48
C THR A 58 1.91 8.13 -12.71
N GLY A 59 2.44 8.30 -13.93
CA GLY A 59 3.79 7.82 -14.26
C GLY A 59 3.89 7.20 -15.65
N LEU A 60 4.92 6.39 -15.84
CA LEU A 60 5.13 5.62 -17.06
C LEU A 60 4.11 4.49 -17.14
N ASP A 61 3.58 4.26 -18.34
CA ASP A 61 2.68 3.13 -18.59
C ASP A 61 3.46 1.82 -18.53
N VAL A 62 2.84 0.84 -17.88
CA VAL A 62 3.36 -0.53 -17.80
C VAL A 62 3.11 -1.23 -19.13
N LYS A 63 4.05 -2.06 -19.58
CA LYS A 63 3.84 -2.88 -20.78
C LYS A 63 2.80 -3.95 -20.47
N ASN A 64 1.95 -4.29 -21.43
CA ASN A 64 0.83 -5.23 -21.24
C ASN A 64 1.24 -6.65 -20.78
N GLY A 65 2.53 -6.99 -20.78
CA GLY A 65 3.06 -8.26 -20.26
C GLY A 65 3.55 -8.22 -18.81
N ASP A 66 3.68 -7.04 -18.19
CA ASP A 66 4.12 -6.92 -16.82
C ASP A 66 2.89 -6.84 -15.90
N GLU A 67 2.69 -7.85 -15.05
CA GLU A 67 1.55 -7.92 -14.12
C GLU A 67 1.65 -6.90 -12.96
N VAL A 68 2.86 -6.41 -12.71
CA VAL A 68 3.22 -5.55 -11.57
C VAL A 68 4.16 -4.45 -12.04
N ALA A 69 4.06 -3.26 -11.41
CA ALA A 69 4.96 -2.16 -11.71
C ALA A 69 6.43 -2.59 -11.51
N PRO A 70 7.28 -2.52 -12.56
CA PRO A 70 8.69 -2.95 -12.45
C PRO A 70 9.50 -1.98 -11.57
N ASP A 71 9.10 -0.72 -11.52
CA ASP A 71 9.75 0.32 -10.70
C ASP A 71 8.70 1.27 -10.09
N LYS A 72 9.10 2.02 -9.06
CA LYS A 72 8.28 3.01 -8.35
C LYS A 72 7.75 4.11 -9.26
N ASN A 73 8.36 4.28 -10.43
CA ASN A 73 7.97 5.27 -11.43
C ASN A 73 6.90 4.79 -12.42
N HIS A 74 6.53 3.51 -12.40
CA HIS A 74 5.51 2.97 -13.28
C HIS A 74 4.14 2.99 -12.60
N LYS A 75 3.10 3.13 -13.42
CA LYS A 75 1.71 3.03 -12.96
C LYS A 75 1.42 1.61 -12.45
N GLY A 76 0.43 1.46 -11.58
CA GLY A 76 -0.03 0.15 -11.11
C GLY A 76 0.42 -0.21 -9.68
N PRO A 77 0.12 -1.45 -9.25
CA PRO A 77 0.40 -1.91 -7.90
C PRO A 77 1.91 -2.00 -7.67
N GLN A 78 2.36 -1.43 -6.56
CA GLN A 78 3.75 -1.48 -6.16
C GLN A 78 4.07 -2.78 -5.44
N ARG A 79 5.34 -3.20 -5.53
CA ARG A 79 5.82 -4.39 -4.80
C ARG A 79 5.92 -4.15 -3.30
N ASP A 80 6.42 -2.98 -2.93
CA ASP A 80 6.60 -2.59 -1.54
C ASP A 80 5.24 -2.34 -0.86
N VAL A 81 5.10 -2.83 0.36
CA VAL A 81 3.95 -2.59 1.23
C VAL A 81 4.33 -1.65 2.35
N LEU A 82 3.39 -0.81 2.78
CA LEU A 82 3.57 0.01 3.97
C LEU A 82 3.11 -0.79 5.18
N THR A 83 4.01 -0.94 6.17
CA THR A 83 3.71 -1.60 7.43
C THR A 83 2.88 -0.71 8.34
N THR A 84 2.63 -1.14 9.58
CA THR A 84 1.93 -0.31 10.56
C THR A 84 2.64 1.02 10.77
N GLY A 85 1.87 2.11 10.80
CA GLY A 85 2.41 3.45 10.94
C GLY A 85 1.57 4.53 10.27
N ARG A 86 2.02 5.77 10.43
CA ARG A 86 1.42 6.93 9.78
C ARG A 86 2.30 7.37 8.61
N TYR A 87 1.73 7.39 7.42
CA TYR A 87 2.40 7.81 6.21
C TYR A 87 1.68 8.99 5.55
N PHE A 88 2.41 9.76 4.76
CA PHE A 88 1.86 10.87 4.00
C PHE A 88 2.16 10.67 2.52
N TYR A 89 1.12 10.54 1.70
CA TYR A 89 1.23 10.37 0.26
C TYR A 89 0.22 11.28 -0.45
N ASN A 90 0.60 11.77 -1.63
CA ASN A 90 -0.29 12.59 -2.44
C ASN A 90 -1.40 11.72 -3.08
N PRO A 91 -2.69 11.93 -2.76
CA PRO A 91 -3.82 11.14 -3.30
C PRO A 91 -4.01 11.27 -4.81
N TYR A 92 -3.46 12.35 -5.38
CA TYR A 92 -3.48 12.57 -6.83
C TYR A 92 -2.57 11.59 -7.57
N GLU A 93 -1.39 11.32 -7.01
CA GLU A 93 -0.41 10.41 -7.61
C GLU A 93 -0.58 8.96 -7.15
N TRP A 94 -1.08 8.78 -5.92
CA TRP A 94 -1.13 7.48 -5.25
C TRP A 94 -2.56 7.10 -4.88
N SER A 95 -2.86 5.82 -5.06
CA SER A 95 -3.99 5.12 -4.44
C SER A 95 -3.43 4.14 -3.42
N TRP A 96 -4.15 3.91 -2.33
CA TRP A 96 -3.77 2.90 -1.37
C TRP A 96 -4.97 2.05 -0.97
N SER A 97 -4.72 0.77 -0.72
CA SER A 97 -5.70 -0.16 -0.15
C SER A 97 -5.15 -0.66 1.17
N VAL A 98 -5.82 -0.31 2.26
CA VAL A 98 -5.51 -0.87 3.58
C VAL A 98 -6.15 -2.26 3.65
N LYS A 99 -5.34 -3.28 3.94
CA LYS A 99 -5.76 -4.68 4.07
C LYS A 99 -5.23 -5.25 5.37
N LYS A 100 -5.93 -6.25 5.91
CA LYS A 100 -5.47 -6.98 7.10
C LYS A 100 -4.31 -7.89 6.75
N GLN A 101 -3.34 -7.99 7.64
CA GLN A 101 -2.25 -8.96 7.53
C GLN A 101 -2.78 -10.39 7.60
N THR A 102 -2.12 -11.31 6.89
CA THR A 102 -2.47 -12.73 6.94
C THR A 102 -1.90 -13.32 8.23
N ASP A 103 -2.77 -13.94 9.03
CA ASP A 103 -2.42 -14.55 10.31
C ASP A 103 -2.32 -16.07 10.15
N ILE A 104 -1.11 -16.62 10.24
CA ILE A 104 -0.85 -18.06 10.18
C ILE A 104 -1.00 -18.63 11.59
N LYS A 105 -1.99 -19.49 11.77
CA LYS A 105 -2.32 -20.08 13.07
C LYS A 105 -1.15 -20.88 13.66
N PRO A 106 -1.00 -20.92 14.99
CA PRO A 106 -0.04 -21.77 15.66
C PRO A 106 -0.23 -23.24 15.25
N GLY A 107 0.87 -23.94 14.96
CA GLY A 107 0.85 -25.35 14.54
C GLY A 107 0.54 -25.58 13.06
N LYS A 108 0.35 -24.52 12.27
CA LYS A 108 0.25 -24.58 10.81
C LYS A 108 1.47 -23.93 10.16
N ILE A 109 1.76 -24.30 8.92
CA ILE A 109 2.80 -23.68 8.10
C ILE A 109 2.16 -23.02 6.88
N GLY A 110 2.66 -21.84 6.51
CA GLY A 110 2.24 -21.15 5.30
C GLY A 110 3.15 -21.47 4.13
N VAL A 111 2.56 -21.87 3.01
CA VAL A 111 3.26 -21.99 1.72
C VAL A 111 2.96 -20.74 0.91
N LEU A 112 4.01 -20.12 0.36
CA LEU A 112 3.88 -18.97 -0.52
C LEU A 112 3.86 -19.40 -1.98
N ILE A 113 2.97 -18.80 -2.76
CA ILE A 113 2.86 -19.00 -4.20
C ILE A 113 3.07 -17.64 -4.87
N SER A 114 4.13 -17.51 -5.66
CA SER A 114 4.37 -16.33 -6.48
C SER A 114 3.45 -16.33 -7.69
N LEU A 115 2.62 -15.31 -7.80
CA LEU A 115 1.71 -15.09 -8.92
C LEU A 115 2.41 -14.31 -10.05
N THR A 116 3.41 -13.51 -9.70
CA THR A 116 4.13 -12.63 -10.61
C THR A 116 5.52 -13.16 -10.93
N GLY A 117 5.99 -12.90 -12.16
CA GLY A 117 7.34 -13.21 -12.61
C GLY A 117 7.33 -13.82 -14.00
N ASP A 118 8.49 -14.32 -14.42
CA ASP A 118 8.57 -15.12 -15.64
C ASP A 118 7.85 -16.46 -15.44
N ASP A 119 7.26 -16.98 -16.51
CA ASP A 119 6.65 -18.31 -16.50
C ASP A 119 7.74 -19.39 -16.33
N LEU A 120 7.46 -20.42 -15.53
CA LEU A 120 8.42 -21.50 -15.33
C LEU A 120 8.54 -22.37 -16.59
N PRO A 121 9.74 -22.92 -16.85
CA PRO A 121 9.89 -23.95 -17.89
C PRO A 121 9.09 -25.20 -17.53
N TYR A 122 8.66 -25.93 -18.57
CA TYR A 122 7.84 -27.13 -18.42
C TYR A 122 8.49 -28.17 -17.49
N GLY A 123 7.77 -28.56 -16.43
CA GLY A 123 8.22 -29.53 -15.43
C GLY A 123 8.83 -28.91 -14.15
N GLU A 124 9.14 -27.62 -14.14
CA GLU A 124 9.50 -26.88 -12.92
C GLU A 124 8.25 -26.22 -12.31
N PHE A 125 8.04 -26.41 -11.01
CA PHE A 125 6.93 -25.79 -10.26
C PHE A 125 7.40 -24.93 -9.08
N LEU A 126 8.69 -25.04 -8.71
CA LEU A 126 9.29 -24.22 -7.66
C LEU A 126 9.78 -22.89 -8.23
N ALA A 127 9.39 -21.80 -7.59
CA ALA A 127 9.82 -20.46 -7.96
C ALA A 127 11.33 -20.28 -7.72
N LYS A 128 12.02 -19.67 -8.69
CA LYS A 128 13.42 -19.29 -8.55
C LYS A 128 13.52 -18.03 -7.70
N MET A 129 14.38 -18.09 -6.69
CA MET A 129 14.60 -16.99 -5.74
C MET A 129 15.77 -16.13 -6.19
N SER A 130 15.63 -14.81 -6.09
CA SER A 130 16.74 -13.86 -6.18
C SER A 130 17.65 -13.98 -4.95
N ALA A 131 18.87 -13.45 -5.05
CA ALA A 131 19.79 -13.31 -3.93
C ALA A 131 19.19 -12.48 -2.77
N GLU A 132 18.24 -11.60 -3.05
CA GLU A 132 17.50 -10.85 -2.02
C GLU A 132 16.30 -11.61 -1.42
N GLY A 133 16.13 -12.90 -1.74
CA GLY A 133 15.03 -13.72 -1.22
C GLY A 133 13.66 -13.43 -1.84
N LYS A 134 13.61 -12.73 -2.98
CA LYS A 134 12.36 -12.43 -3.72
C LYS A 134 12.16 -13.42 -4.87
N PRO A 135 10.94 -13.90 -5.13
CA PRO A 135 10.66 -14.77 -6.27
C PRO A 135 10.79 -14.00 -7.59
N ILE A 136 11.56 -14.55 -8.53
CA ILE A 136 11.76 -14.00 -9.88
C ILE A 136 10.75 -14.62 -10.85
N THR A 137 10.49 -15.91 -10.69
CA THR A 137 9.53 -16.65 -11.51
C THR A 137 8.23 -16.86 -10.75
N LYS A 138 7.16 -17.13 -11.49
CA LYS A 138 5.93 -17.65 -10.91
C LYS A 138 6.20 -19.01 -10.24
N GLY A 139 5.27 -19.49 -9.41
CA GLY A 139 5.33 -20.84 -8.83
C GLY A 139 5.39 -20.88 -7.30
N ILE A 140 5.59 -22.09 -6.77
CA ILE A 140 5.61 -22.34 -5.32
C ILE A 140 6.97 -21.91 -4.78
N VAL A 141 6.97 -21.02 -3.80
CA VAL A 141 8.17 -20.56 -3.12
C VAL A 141 8.72 -21.70 -2.26
N PRO A 142 10.01 -22.05 -2.37
CA PRO A 142 10.58 -23.19 -1.64
C PRO A 142 10.70 -22.95 -0.13
N ASP A 143 10.67 -21.69 0.29
CA ASP A 143 10.72 -21.32 1.70
C ASP A 143 9.33 -21.38 2.35
N ILE A 144 9.31 -21.69 3.64
CA ILE A 144 8.09 -21.81 4.43
C ILE A 144 7.91 -20.60 5.34
N LEU A 145 6.66 -20.19 5.55
CA LEU A 145 6.31 -19.22 6.57
C LEU A 145 6.00 -19.94 7.89
N ASN A 146 6.68 -19.50 8.94
CA ASN A 146 6.40 -19.94 10.30
C ASN A 146 5.06 -19.35 10.79
N PRO A 147 4.47 -19.89 11.87
CA PRO A 147 3.31 -19.26 12.51
C PRO A 147 3.59 -17.80 12.87
N GLY A 148 2.69 -16.89 12.48
CA GLY A 148 2.87 -15.46 12.66
C GLY A 148 2.03 -14.63 11.70
N ARG A 149 2.15 -13.30 11.86
CA ARG A 149 1.47 -12.32 11.00
C ARG A 149 2.42 -11.77 9.96
N TYR A 150 2.00 -11.79 8.71
CA TYR A 150 2.82 -11.32 7.59
C TYR A 150 2.07 -10.30 6.72
N PRO A 151 2.68 -9.13 6.44
CA PRO A 151 2.15 -8.16 5.49
C PRO A 151 2.51 -8.58 4.06
N ILE A 152 1.78 -9.55 3.51
CA ILE A 152 2.03 -10.07 2.17
C ILE A 152 1.15 -9.37 1.14
N ASN A 153 1.76 -8.87 0.07
CA ASN A 153 1.03 -8.21 -1.01
C ASN A 153 0.22 -9.25 -1.83
N PRO A 154 -1.13 -9.18 -1.82
CA PRO A 154 -1.98 -10.15 -2.49
C PRO A 154 -1.91 -10.10 -4.01
N TYR A 155 -1.36 -9.02 -4.59
CA TYR A 155 -1.14 -8.94 -6.04
C TYR A 155 0.12 -9.71 -6.49
N LEU A 156 1.05 -9.99 -5.58
CA LEU A 156 2.31 -10.68 -5.89
C LEU A 156 2.30 -12.14 -5.47
N LEU A 157 1.75 -12.39 -4.28
CA LEU A 157 1.94 -13.61 -3.53
C LEU A 157 0.59 -14.07 -2.99
N LYS A 158 0.31 -15.35 -3.15
CA LYS A 158 -0.80 -16.05 -2.50
C LYS A 158 -0.24 -16.91 -1.37
N ILE A 159 -0.94 -16.95 -0.25
CA ILE A 159 -0.61 -17.83 0.89
C ILE A 159 -1.59 -18.99 0.89
N GLU A 160 -1.07 -20.19 1.13
CA GLU A 160 -1.84 -21.38 1.51
C GLU A 160 -1.40 -21.81 2.90
N ASP A 161 -2.28 -21.62 3.89
CA ASP A 161 -2.00 -21.63 5.33
C ASP A 161 -2.50 -22.89 6.06
N GLU A 162 -2.97 -23.90 5.34
CA GLU A 162 -3.64 -25.06 5.92
C GLU A 162 -2.73 -26.27 6.17
N HIS A 163 -1.45 -26.22 5.76
CA HIS A 163 -0.55 -27.36 5.86
C HIS A 163 -0.08 -27.61 7.29
N GLU A 164 -0.12 -28.88 7.70
CA GLU A 164 0.35 -29.33 9.00
C GLU A 164 1.81 -29.77 8.91
N PRO A 165 2.67 -29.36 9.86
CA PRO A 165 4.05 -29.79 9.88
C PRO A 165 4.13 -31.29 10.20
N VAL A 166 4.85 -32.02 9.36
CA VAL A 166 5.13 -33.45 9.61
C VAL A 166 6.18 -33.56 10.70
N THR A 167 5.78 -34.09 11.86
CA THR A 167 6.70 -34.31 12.98
C THR A 167 7.37 -35.68 12.82
N ILE A 168 8.69 -35.69 12.73
CA ILE A 168 9.48 -36.91 12.62
C ILE A 168 9.89 -37.34 14.04
N PRO A 169 9.50 -38.54 14.51
CA PRO A 169 9.84 -39.01 15.83
C PRO A 169 11.34 -39.28 15.97
N ALA A 170 11.84 -39.26 17.22
CA ALA A 170 13.24 -39.55 17.52
C ALA A 170 13.64 -40.94 16.99
N GLY A 171 14.80 -41.03 16.35
CA GLY A 171 15.31 -42.25 15.74
C GLY A 171 15.06 -42.39 14.23
N PHE A 172 14.32 -41.47 13.60
CA PHE A 172 14.10 -41.44 12.16
C PHE A 172 14.82 -40.26 11.48
N LYS A 173 15.20 -40.42 10.21
CA LYS A 173 15.77 -39.35 9.37
C LYS A 173 14.76 -38.93 8.30
N GLY A 174 14.41 -37.64 8.29
CA GLY A 174 13.66 -37.04 7.19
C GLY A 174 14.54 -36.86 5.96
N VAL A 175 14.02 -37.26 4.80
CA VAL A 175 14.65 -36.96 3.51
C VAL A 175 13.68 -36.11 2.71
N VAL A 176 14.10 -34.90 2.36
CA VAL A 176 13.36 -34.01 1.46
C VAL A 176 13.97 -34.17 0.07
N THR A 177 13.18 -34.60 -0.90
CA THR A 177 13.60 -34.69 -2.29
C THR A 177 12.96 -33.55 -3.07
N ASN A 178 13.78 -32.80 -3.82
CA ASN A 178 13.27 -31.82 -4.75
C ASN A 178 12.83 -32.54 -6.02
N LEU A 179 11.52 -32.49 -6.32
CA LEU A 179 10.95 -33.05 -7.56
C LEU A 179 10.94 -32.05 -8.72
N ALA A 180 11.20 -30.77 -8.45
CA ALA A 180 11.39 -29.74 -9.47
C ALA A 180 12.87 -29.73 -9.89
N GLY A 181 13.18 -30.55 -10.88
CA GLY A 181 14.49 -30.58 -11.52
C GLY A 181 14.34 -30.84 -13.02
N PRO A 182 15.39 -30.52 -13.81
CA PRO A 182 15.37 -30.83 -15.24
C PRO A 182 15.19 -32.34 -15.43
N PHE A 183 14.37 -32.72 -16.40
CA PHE A 183 14.19 -34.12 -16.76
C PHE A 183 15.55 -34.76 -17.07
N PRO A 184 15.79 -36.01 -16.60
CA PRO A 184 17.02 -36.71 -16.93
C PRO A 184 17.13 -36.81 -18.45
N LYS A 185 18.27 -36.36 -19.00
CA LYS A 185 18.58 -36.57 -20.41
C LYS A 185 18.76 -38.07 -20.61
N LYS A 186 17.94 -38.66 -21.50
CA LYS A 186 18.08 -40.05 -21.93
C LYS A 186 19.40 -40.28 -22.65
#